data_AF-A0A949E3Z2-F1
#
_entry.id   AF-A0A949E3Z2-F1
#
_cell.length_a   1.000
_cell.length_b   1.000
_cell.length_c   1.000
_cell.angle_alpha   90.00
_cell.angle_beta   90.00
_cell.angle_gamma   90.00
#
_symmetry.space_group_name_H-M   'P 1'
#
loop_
_entity.id
_entity.type
_entity.pdbx_description
1 polymer ?
#
loop_
_entity_poly.entity_id
_entity_poly.type
_entity_poly.pdbx_seq_one_letter_code
_entity_poly.pdbx_strand_id
1 'polypeptide(L)'
;MKLPRSEAIPAKNGFGPHPNSSEAAVRLPPRWDATRRELTVDGQVIKRFRVPAANQEAVLAAFEEEGWPPRIFDPLPPRADQESKRRLNETVKALNRSRLARIIRFAGDGTGEGVLWEWVRDWR
;
A
#
# COMPACT_ATOMS: atom_id res chain seq x y z
N MET A 1 -2.56 44.97 -50.64
CA MET A 1 -1.17 44.51 -50.82
C MET A 1 -1.19 42.99 -50.92
N LYS A 2 -0.67 42.44 -52.02
CA LYS A 2 -0.60 41.00 -52.33
C LYS A 2 0.53 40.35 -51.52
N LEU A 3 0.29 39.18 -50.94
CA LEU A 3 1.37 38.21 -50.68
C LEU A 3 1.82 37.59 -52.01
N PRO A 4 3.09 37.17 -52.13
CA PRO A 4 3.30 35.72 -52.14
C PRO A 4 4.58 35.20 -51.47
N ARG A 5 4.40 34.05 -50.81
CA ARG A 5 5.12 32.77 -50.90
C ARG A 5 6.66 32.70 -50.72
N SER A 6 7.06 31.95 -49.70
CA SER A 6 8.15 30.96 -49.80
C SER A 6 7.90 29.81 -48.81
N GLU A 7 7.59 28.64 -49.38
CA GLU A 7 7.62 27.33 -48.75
C GLU A 7 9.08 26.82 -48.72
N ALA A 8 9.50 26.25 -47.60
CA ALA A 8 10.52 25.21 -47.54
C ALA A 8 10.13 24.21 -46.43
N ILE A 9 10.16 22.92 -46.79
CA ILE A 9 9.64 21.75 -46.05
C ILE A 9 10.78 21.11 -45.18
N PRO A 10 10.58 19.98 -44.46
CA PRO A 10 10.51 19.86 -43.00
C PRO A 10 11.78 19.24 -42.35
N ALA A 11 12.12 19.65 -41.12
CA ALA A 11 12.97 18.84 -40.26
C ALA A 11 12.11 17.90 -39.41
N LYS A 12 12.08 16.62 -39.78
CA LYS A 12 11.55 15.54 -38.96
C LYS A 12 12.40 15.41 -37.69
N ASN A 13 12.00 16.05 -36.60
CA ASN A 13 12.39 15.64 -35.26
C ASN A 13 11.18 14.98 -34.59
N GLY A 14 10.93 13.74 -35.00
CA GLY A 14 10.11 12.81 -34.24
C GLY A 14 10.82 12.48 -32.93
N PHE A 15 10.60 13.31 -31.92
CA PHE A 15 10.62 12.88 -30.52
C PHE A 15 9.16 12.82 -30.08
N GLY A 16 8.42 11.86 -30.64
CA GLY A 16 7.28 11.33 -29.89
C GLY A 16 7.84 10.78 -28.58
N PRO A 17 7.15 10.93 -27.44
CA PRO A 17 7.56 10.20 -26.24
C PRO A 17 7.55 8.72 -26.62
N HIS A 18 8.71 8.06 -26.61
CA HIS A 18 8.77 6.61 -26.62
C HIS A 18 8.28 6.16 -25.24
N PRO A 19 7.09 5.52 -25.10
CA PRO A 19 6.77 4.83 -23.87
C PRO A 19 7.51 3.49 -23.90
N ASN A 20 8.81 3.51 -23.64
CA ASN A 20 9.55 2.29 -23.35
C ASN A 20 10.46 2.50 -22.14
N SER A 21 9.82 2.83 -21.02
CA SER A 21 10.30 2.44 -19.70
C SER A 21 9.20 1.56 -19.16
N SER A 22 9.46 0.26 -19.11
CA SER A 22 8.65 -0.77 -18.44
C SER A 22 7.63 -0.17 -17.49
N GLU A 23 6.36 -0.14 -17.91
CA GLU A 23 5.23 0.03 -17.01
C GLU A 23 5.32 -1.12 -16.02
N ALA A 24 6.04 -0.91 -14.91
CA ALA A 24 5.91 -1.72 -13.74
C ALA A 24 4.43 -1.63 -13.40
N ALA A 25 3.68 -2.67 -13.78
CA ALA A 25 2.23 -2.70 -13.64
C ALA A 25 1.88 -2.13 -12.26
N VAL A 26 1.23 -0.97 -12.25
CA VAL A 26 0.94 -0.25 -11.03
C VAL A 26 -0.02 -1.12 -10.23
N ARG A 27 0.52 -1.89 -9.28
CA ARG A 27 -0.31 -2.68 -8.37
C ARG A 27 -1.04 -1.70 -7.48
N LEU A 28 -2.36 -1.68 -7.60
CA LEU A 28 -3.21 -0.92 -6.70
C LEU A 28 -2.91 -1.38 -5.26
N PRO A 29 -2.80 -0.43 -4.30
CA PRO A 29 -2.62 -0.80 -2.91
C PRO A 29 -3.79 -1.65 -2.43
N PRO A 30 -3.64 -2.36 -1.30
CA PRO A 30 -4.76 -3.00 -0.64
C PRO A 30 -5.87 -1.98 -0.33
N ARG A 31 -7.08 -2.47 -0.12
CA ARG A 31 -8.22 -1.67 0.35
C ARG A 31 -8.84 -2.32 1.56
N TRP A 32 -8.95 -1.57 2.65
CA TRP A 32 -9.65 -1.97 3.86
C TRP A 32 -11.09 -1.44 3.88
N ASP A 33 -12.03 -2.32 4.16
CA ASP A 33 -13.45 -1.98 4.32
C ASP A 33 -13.85 -2.21 5.78
N ALA A 34 -13.95 -1.13 6.57
CA ALA A 34 -14.26 -1.21 7.99
C ALA A 34 -15.68 -1.75 8.26
N THR A 35 -16.65 -1.41 7.41
CA THR A 35 -18.04 -1.87 7.53
C THR A 35 -18.13 -3.38 7.34
N ARG A 36 -17.43 -3.91 6.34
CA ARG A 36 -17.41 -5.35 6.04
C ARG A 36 -16.34 -6.11 6.81
N ARG A 37 -15.41 -5.41 7.46
CA ARG A 37 -14.20 -5.94 8.10
C ARG A 37 -13.38 -6.82 7.15
N GLU A 38 -13.24 -6.35 5.92
CA GLU A 38 -12.59 -7.07 4.83
C GLU A 38 -11.40 -6.28 4.29
N LEU A 39 -10.27 -6.96 4.15
CA LEU A 39 -9.11 -6.47 3.44
C LEU A 39 -9.08 -7.11 2.06
N THR A 40 -9.00 -6.28 1.03
CA THR A 40 -9.00 -6.70 -0.37
C THR A 40 -7.74 -6.26 -1.10
N VAL A 41 -7.31 -7.04 -2.08
CA VAL A 41 -6.31 -6.67 -3.08
C VAL A 41 -6.91 -7.01 -4.44
N ASP A 42 -6.93 -6.07 -5.36
CA ASP A 42 -7.50 -6.25 -6.71
C ASP A 42 -8.92 -6.84 -6.69
N GLY A 43 -9.75 -6.36 -5.76
CA GLY A 43 -11.13 -6.84 -5.55
C GLY A 43 -11.26 -8.21 -4.87
N GLN A 44 -10.17 -8.95 -4.65
CA GLN A 44 -10.20 -10.23 -3.94
C GLN A 44 -10.06 -10.03 -2.43
N VAL A 45 -10.97 -10.60 -1.64
CA VAL A 45 -10.87 -10.60 -0.16
C VAL A 45 -9.73 -11.52 0.27
N ILE A 46 -8.67 -10.92 0.82
CA ILE A 46 -7.48 -11.61 1.32
C ILE A 46 -7.53 -11.84 2.83
N LYS A 47 -8.32 -11.05 3.57
CA LYS A 47 -8.68 -11.31 4.98
C LYS A 47 -10.05 -10.77 5.32
N ARG A 48 -10.77 -11.52 6.15
CA ARG A 48 -12.02 -11.10 6.77
C ARG A 48 -12.00 -11.38 8.26
N PHE A 49 -12.38 -10.40 9.08
CA PHE A 49 -12.49 -10.58 10.51
C PHE A 49 -13.92 -10.98 10.88
N ARG A 50 -14.09 -12.20 11.41
CA ARG A 50 -15.39 -12.70 11.89
C ARG A 50 -15.74 -12.20 13.30
N VAL A 51 -14.73 -11.78 14.06
CA VAL A 51 -14.85 -11.22 15.40
C VAL A 51 -14.05 -9.93 15.46
N PRO A 52 -14.42 -8.97 16.34
CA PRO A 52 -13.65 -7.75 16.54
C PRO A 52 -12.18 -8.04 16.84
N ALA A 53 -11.29 -7.40 16.10
CA ALA A 53 -9.84 -7.47 16.26
C ALA A 53 -9.28 -6.05 16.31
N ALA A 54 -9.69 -5.28 17.32
CA ALA A 54 -9.50 -3.83 17.42
C ALA A 54 -8.11 -3.34 17.00
N ASN A 55 -7.02 -3.92 17.51
CA ASN A 55 -5.66 -3.50 17.13
C ASN A 55 -5.34 -3.77 15.65
N GLN A 56 -5.79 -4.90 15.10
CA GLN A 56 -5.56 -5.22 13.69
C GLN A 56 -6.41 -4.32 12.79
N GLU A 57 -7.67 -4.09 13.16
CA GLU A 57 -8.57 -3.17 12.46
C GLU A 57 -8.03 -1.73 12.50
N ALA A 58 -7.47 -1.27 13.63
CA ALA A 58 -6.87 0.06 13.76
C ALA A 58 -5.66 0.26 12.83
N VAL A 59 -4.78 -0.74 12.72
CA VAL A 59 -3.65 -0.68 11.78
C VAL A 59 -4.14 -0.61 10.33
N LEU A 60 -5.14 -1.43 9.95
CA LEU A 60 -5.68 -1.43 8.59
C LEU A 60 -6.45 -0.15 8.28
N ALA A 61 -7.18 0.40 9.25
CA ALA A 61 -7.88 1.67 9.10
C ALA A 61 -6.90 2.84 8.92
N ALA A 62 -5.82 2.89 9.69
CA ALA A 62 -4.80 3.92 9.54
C ALA A 62 -4.11 3.87 8.17
N PHE A 63 -3.76 2.68 7.67
CA PHE A 63 -3.25 2.56 6.30
C PHE A 63 -4.27 3.03 5.26
N GLU A 64 -5.55 2.69 5.40
CA GLU A 64 -6.60 3.14 4.47
C GLU A 64 -6.77 4.66 4.48
N GLU A 65 -6.83 5.26 5.67
CA GLU A 65 -6.98 6.71 5.86
C GLU A 65 -5.80 7.49 5.26
N GLU A 66 -4.57 6.97 5.42
CA GLU A 66 -3.36 7.59 4.89
C GLU A 66 -3.07 7.25 3.42
N GLY A 67 -3.89 6.41 2.78
CA GLY A 67 -3.71 6.02 1.37
C GLY A 67 -2.59 4.99 1.12
N TRP A 68 -2.37 4.10 2.09
CA TRP A 68 -1.40 3.00 2.07
C TRP A 68 0.06 3.44 1.83
N PRO A 69 0.60 4.41 2.60
CA PRO A 69 2.01 4.79 2.50
C PRO A 69 2.91 3.61 2.92
N PRO A 70 4.20 3.58 2.55
CA PRO A 70 5.12 2.50 2.94
C PRO A 70 5.24 2.29 4.46
N ARG A 71 4.97 3.33 5.25
CA ARG A 71 4.97 3.34 6.71
C ARG A 71 3.89 4.27 7.23
N ILE A 72 3.23 3.86 8.31
CA ILE A 72 2.38 4.71 9.16
C ILE A 72 2.97 4.78 10.58
N PHE A 73 2.57 5.78 11.35
CA PHE A 73 2.82 5.82 12.79
C PHE A 73 1.97 4.79 13.53
N ASP A 74 2.36 4.41 14.75
CA ASP A 74 1.63 3.45 15.58
C ASP A 74 0.21 3.98 15.89
N PRO A 75 -0.84 3.37 15.31
CA PRO A 75 -2.22 3.81 15.52
C PRO A 75 -2.84 3.15 16.76
N LEU A 76 -2.10 2.30 17.48
CA LEU A 76 -2.63 1.55 18.60
C LEU A 76 -2.68 2.43 19.86
N PRO A 77 -3.80 2.41 20.61
CA PRO A 77 -3.89 3.18 21.83
C PRO A 77 -2.85 2.71 22.86
N PRO A 78 -2.21 3.65 23.58
CA PRO A 78 -1.28 3.31 24.65
C PRO A 78 -2.00 2.50 25.74
N ARG A 79 -1.29 1.54 26.33
CA ARG A 79 -1.77 0.73 27.45
C ARG A 79 -0.74 0.78 28.56
N ALA A 80 -1.17 1.19 29.76
CA ALA A 80 -0.28 1.42 30.89
C ALA A 80 0.48 0.16 31.34
N ASP A 81 -0.10 -1.01 31.10
CA ASP A 81 0.43 -2.33 31.46
C ASP A 81 1.23 -3.01 30.32
N GLN A 82 1.32 -2.39 29.14
CA GLN A 82 1.91 -3.02 27.96
C GLN A 82 2.82 -2.05 27.19
N GLU A 83 4.10 -2.40 27.11
CA GLU A 83 5.10 -1.71 26.28
C GLU A 83 4.63 -1.59 24.82
N SER A 84 4.70 -0.38 24.24
CA SER A 84 4.24 -0.09 22.87
C SER A 84 4.87 -1.01 21.84
N LYS A 85 6.19 -1.21 21.91
CA LYS A 85 6.92 -2.11 21.01
C LYS A 85 6.39 -3.54 21.08
N ARG A 86 6.12 -4.06 22.28
CA ARG A 86 5.57 -5.41 22.47
C ARG A 86 4.14 -5.49 21.92
N ARG A 87 3.28 -4.52 22.22
CA ARG A 87 1.90 -4.45 21.70
C ARG A 87 1.86 -4.42 20.17
N LEU A 88 2.70 -3.57 19.56
CA LEU A 88 2.75 -3.41 18.12
C LEU A 88 3.26 -4.69 17.45
N ASN A 89 4.35 -5.27 17.97
CA ASN A 89 4.88 -6.52 17.46
C ASN A 89 3.88 -7.68 17.53
N GLU A 90 3.13 -7.81 18.62
CA GLU A 90 2.08 -8.84 18.72
C GLU A 90 0.96 -8.62 17.70
N THR A 91 0.59 -7.36 17.44
CA THR A 91 -0.42 -7.00 16.44
C THR A 91 0.07 -7.31 15.02
N VAL A 92 1.31 -6.94 14.68
CA VAL A 92 1.94 -7.23 13.38
C VAL A 92 2.07 -8.74 13.17
N LYS A 93 2.51 -9.50 14.19
CA LYS A 93 2.53 -10.96 14.14
C LYS A 93 1.14 -11.52 13.86
N ALA A 94 0.10 -11.02 14.55
CA ALA A 94 -1.26 -11.47 14.34
C ALA A 94 -1.80 -11.18 12.93
N LEU A 95 -1.46 -10.03 12.35
CA LEU A 95 -1.79 -9.70 10.96
C LEU A 95 -1.15 -10.70 9.98
N ASN A 96 0.13 -11.02 10.18
CA ASN A 96 0.89 -11.94 9.33
C ASN A 96 0.59 -13.43 9.53
N ARG A 97 -0.10 -13.85 10.60
CA ARG A 97 -0.48 -15.27 10.80
C ARG A 97 -1.51 -15.79 9.78
N SER A 98 -2.11 -14.90 9.00
CA SER A 98 -3.16 -15.24 8.03
C SER A 98 -2.57 -15.54 6.65
N ARG A 99 -3.37 -16.12 5.74
CA ARG A 99 -3.00 -16.30 4.32
C ARG A 99 -2.58 -14.99 3.63
N LEU A 100 -2.95 -13.84 4.23
CA LEU A 100 -2.40 -12.51 3.94
C LEU A 100 -0.90 -12.48 3.70
N ALA A 101 -0.12 -13.14 4.55
CA ALA A 101 1.36 -13.11 4.49
C ALA A 101 1.95 -13.76 3.23
N ARG A 102 1.11 -14.30 2.34
CA ARG A 102 1.50 -14.77 1.00
C ARG A 102 1.31 -13.70 -0.08
N ILE A 103 0.65 -12.58 0.24
CA ILE A 103 0.26 -11.52 -0.70
C ILE A 103 0.87 -10.19 -0.23
N ILE A 104 0.67 -9.82 1.04
CA ILE A 104 1.26 -8.65 1.68
C ILE A 104 1.80 -9.02 3.06
N ARG A 105 2.84 -8.32 3.50
CA ARG A 105 3.44 -8.52 4.81
C ARG A 105 3.49 -7.20 5.56
N PHE A 106 3.24 -7.26 6.86
CA PHE A 106 3.43 -6.14 7.77
C PHE A 106 4.73 -6.32 8.58
N ALA A 107 5.38 -5.22 8.93
CA ALA A 107 6.54 -5.22 9.81
C ALA A 107 6.46 -4.03 10.78
N GLY A 108 7.04 -4.17 11.98
CA GLY A 108 7.33 -2.99 12.78
C GLY A 108 8.55 -2.26 12.23
N ASP A 109 8.66 -0.97 12.47
CA ASP A 109 9.81 -0.15 12.06
C ASP A 109 11.08 -0.33 12.90
N GLY A 110 11.02 -1.23 13.89
CA GLY A 110 12.13 -1.54 14.79
C GLY A 110 12.17 -0.67 16.05
N THR A 111 11.56 0.53 16.03
CA THR A 111 11.44 1.41 17.19
C THR A 111 10.17 1.12 17.99
N GLY A 112 9.13 0.60 17.32
CA GLY A 112 7.83 0.37 17.94
C GLY A 112 6.91 1.58 17.83
N GLU A 113 7.24 2.53 16.96
CA GLU A 113 6.49 3.77 16.72
C GLU A 113 5.77 3.76 15.38
N GLY A 114 5.93 2.71 14.58
CA GLY A 114 5.33 2.65 13.27
C GLY A 114 5.27 1.24 12.69
N VAL A 115 4.39 1.12 11.70
CA VAL A 115 4.14 -0.12 10.96
C VAL A 115 4.45 0.12 9.49
N LEU A 116 5.18 -0.82 8.90
CA LEU A 116 5.44 -0.89 7.46
C LEU A 116 4.58 -1.98 6.83
N TRP A 117 4.35 -1.85 5.54
CA TRP A 117 3.80 -2.91 4.71
C TRP A 117 4.58 -3.06 3.41
N GLU A 118 4.57 -4.27 2.85
CA GLU A 118 5.18 -4.56 1.57
C GLU A 118 4.42 -5.67 0.84
N TRP A 119 4.54 -5.67 -0.49
CA TRP A 119 4.13 -6.81 -1.32
C TRP A 119 5.07 -7.98 -1.10
N VAL A 120 4.50 -9.16 -0.87
CA VAL A 120 5.28 -10.39 -0.85
C VAL A 120 5.62 -10.72 -2.30
N ARG A 121 6.87 -10.48 -2.68
CA ARG A 121 7.44 -11.00 -3.93
C ARG A 121 7.72 -12.49 -3.70
N ASP A 122 7.14 -13.36 -4.52
CA ASP A 122 7.30 -14.82 -4.56
C ASP A 122 8.33 -15.41 -3.59
N TRP A 123 7.86 -16.20 -2.62
CA TRP A 123 8.70 -17.15 -1.88
C TRP A 123 8.80 -18.43 -2.73
N ARG A 124 10.03 -18.85 -3.03
CA ARG A 124 10.35 -20.22 -3.47
C ARG A 124 10.17 -21.18 -2.32
#